data_AF-A0AAX4JRU3-F1
#
_entry.id   AF-A0AAX4JRU3-F1
#
_cell.length_a   1.000
_cell.length_b   1.000
_cell.length_c   1.000
_cell.angle_alpha   90.00
_cell.angle_beta   90.00
_cell.angle_gamma   90.00
#
_symmetry.space_group_name_H-M   'P 1'
#
loop_
_entity.id
_entity.type
_entity.pdbx_description
1 polymer ?
#
loop_
_entity_poly.entity_id
_entity_poly.type
_entity_poly.pdbx_seq_one_letter_code
_entity_poly.pdbx_strand_id
1 'polypeptide(L)'
;MPELIEWPCDFPACQAIVLTSGAICELCYEVRCGTHDTQHNHECLTLDTQDLRWERKRENKRLYLGDLLETVRLHPHTITQQASQLHSNIPCKLALPDNADQLLESGLLAGFNVHFKIDFDDNTHWLLRVHQDERHRLPKEIRESNIKSEVTTLNILKDGNVPVPRAWLPPNFASNSGFEQELPFDYFFFEFISGETMRVSKHPFFSVSLSEDKLAQLIEGYANIQMELSELKLPVKQIGCLTSSPDQKSVVAGPFIARGSFQNPKPPYLLGPFNTMKDRYLAHIDAALNYIYVGAICWWAPVDAYLWHLELRELVTHSEILAEPLDAGDHLMWNDKGDVVGVLDWEWAYATSKGEAFASAYIFYDMVEYIRGDNSLTKEEKLLNDIYEKHDRKDLVECVKNGRLYQRLTRIGQYDRFYLKSGFREVFDSSNSIPNYDPPENDVDWRIYMMKRYIDNEELGNLMSKHDWSIERAEKEADKWYKEQEEKKKDTAEEEEKKQNEEGKKDDDNVKLDTEKE
;
A
#
# COMPACT_ATOMS: atom_id res chain seq x y z
N MET A 1 1.87 -4.97 -1.90
CA MET A 1 2.73 -6.10 -1.49
C MET A 1 1.86 -7.17 -0.84
N PRO A 2 2.20 -8.46 -0.94
CA PRO A 2 1.54 -9.51 -0.17
C PRO A 2 1.98 -9.49 1.31
N GLU A 3 1.35 -10.36 2.10
CA GLU A 3 1.65 -10.70 3.48
C GLU A 3 3.05 -11.33 3.59
N LEU A 4 3.93 -10.68 4.36
CA LEU A 4 5.35 -11.03 4.41
C LEU A 4 5.66 -12.01 5.56
N ILE A 5 4.97 -13.15 5.55
CA ILE A 5 5.09 -14.19 6.57
C ILE A 5 5.88 -15.41 6.07
N GLU A 6 6.20 -16.31 6.99
CA GLU A 6 6.85 -17.59 6.67
C GLU A 6 5.89 -18.58 5.99
N TRP A 7 6.18 -18.92 4.74
CA TRP A 7 5.42 -19.89 3.94
C TRP A 7 6.19 -21.22 3.79
N PRO A 8 5.54 -22.39 3.92
CA PRO A 8 6.16 -23.68 3.61
C PRO A 8 6.36 -23.84 2.10
N CYS A 9 7.41 -24.53 1.67
CA CYS A 9 7.59 -24.85 0.26
C CYS A 9 6.71 -26.03 -0.19
N ASP A 10 5.89 -25.82 -1.23
CA ASP A 10 4.96 -26.79 -1.83
C ASP A 10 5.65 -27.96 -2.58
N PHE A 11 6.97 -28.09 -2.50
CA PHE A 11 7.69 -29.17 -3.20
C PHE A 11 7.59 -30.47 -2.38
N PRO A 12 7.20 -31.62 -2.98
CA PRO A 12 6.96 -32.85 -2.23
C PRO A 12 8.11 -33.24 -1.28
N ALA A 13 7.75 -33.49 -0.01
CA ALA A 13 8.67 -33.78 1.10
C ALA A 13 9.72 -32.69 1.43
N CYS A 14 9.63 -31.49 0.85
CA CYS A 14 10.40 -30.34 1.31
C CYS A 14 9.91 -29.88 2.69
N GLN A 15 10.84 -29.36 3.50
CA GLN A 15 10.56 -28.74 4.81
C GLN A 15 11.19 -27.34 4.93
N ALA A 16 11.61 -26.76 3.79
CA ALA A 16 12.16 -25.42 3.75
C ALA A 16 11.04 -24.38 3.85
N ILE A 17 11.31 -23.32 4.61
CA ILE A 17 10.46 -22.15 4.74
C ILE A 17 10.94 -21.06 3.76
N VAL A 18 10.00 -20.29 3.23
CA VAL A 18 10.20 -19.20 2.28
C VAL A 18 9.69 -17.91 2.92
N LEU A 19 10.55 -16.88 2.96
CA LEU A 19 10.21 -15.57 3.48
C LEU A 19 10.74 -14.50 2.52
N THR A 20 9.90 -14.06 1.59
CA THR A 20 10.22 -13.00 0.62
C THR A 20 8.94 -12.38 0.05
N SER A 21 9.01 -11.13 -0.44
CA SER A 21 7.85 -10.41 -1.00
C SER A 21 7.25 -11.02 -2.28
N GLY A 22 7.86 -12.07 -2.82
CA GLY A 22 7.35 -12.88 -3.95
C GLY A 22 7.31 -14.38 -3.64
N ALA A 23 7.09 -14.78 -2.38
CA ALA A 23 7.14 -16.18 -1.96
C ALA A 23 6.13 -17.09 -2.68
N ILE A 24 4.92 -16.58 -2.95
CA ILE A 24 3.89 -17.23 -3.76
C ILE A 24 4.07 -16.77 -5.21
N CYS A 25 4.20 -17.70 -6.16
CA CYS A 25 4.35 -17.34 -7.56
C CYS A 25 3.04 -16.80 -8.16
N GLU A 26 3.05 -15.55 -8.64
CA GLU A 26 1.90 -14.91 -9.30
C GLU A 26 1.35 -15.65 -10.54
N LEU A 27 2.08 -16.62 -11.10
CA LEU A 27 1.69 -17.34 -12.31
C LEU A 27 1.00 -18.68 -12.04
N CYS A 28 1.28 -19.34 -10.91
CA CYS A 28 0.76 -20.68 -10.57
C CYS A 28 0.28 -20.87 -9.13
N TYR A 29 0.52 -19.90 -8.25
CA TYR A 29 0.23 -19.95 -6.82
C TYR A 29 0.97 -21.03 -6.03
N GLU A 30 2.15 -21.45 -6.50
CA GLU A 30 3.04 -22.33 -5.75
C GLU A 30 4.09 -21.52 -4.97
N VAL A 31 4.44 -21.98 -3.77
CA VAL A 31 5.57 -21.50 -2.97
C VAL A 31 6.77 -22.41 -3.20
N ARG A 32 7.84 -21.84 -3.77
CA ARG A 32 9.09 -22.56 -4.07
C ARG A 32 10.26 -21.91 -3.30
N CYS A 33 10.97 -22.70 -2.50
CA CYS A 33 12.21 -22.24 -1.88
C CYS A 33 13.35 -22.21 -2.90
N GLY A 34 14.44 -21.49 -2.65
CA GLY A 34 15.54 -21.31 -3.64
C GLY A 34 16.22 -22.59 -4.16
N THR A 35 15.96 -23.77 -3.56
CA THR A 35 16.39 -25.08 -4.11
C THR A 35 15.40 -25.67 -5.11
N HIS A 36 14.12 -25.31 -5.00
CA HIS A 36 13.03 -25.79 -5.86
C HIS A 36 12.47 -24.71 -6.80
N ASP A 37 12.82 -23.44 -6.61
CA ASP A 37 12.54 -22.36 -7.56
C ASP A 37 13.55 -22.39 -8.71
N THR A 38 13.45 -23.42 -9.55
CA THR A 38 14.36 -23.67 -10.68
C THR A 38 13.58 -24.14 -11.90
N GLN A 39 14.12 -23.91 -13.10
CA GLN A 39 13.46 -24.29 -14.37
C GLN A 39 13.10 -25.78 -14.50
N HIS A 40 13.68 -26.67 -13.69
CA HIS A 40 13.32 -28.09 -13.65
C HIS A 40 12.13 -28.38 -12.73
N ASN A 41 12.00 -27.63 -11.64
CA ASN A 41 11.03 -27.87 -10.56
C ASN A 41 9.86 -26.86 -10.56
N HIS A 42 9.95 -25.80 -11.37
CA HIS A 42 8.98 -24.71 -11.45
C HIS A 42 8.86 -24.20 -12.90
N GLU A 43 7.88 -24.73 -13.63
CA GLU A 43 7.62 -24.48 -15.06
C GLU A 43 7.47 -22.99 -15.41
N CYS A 44 6.96 -22.18 -14.48
CA CYS A 44 6.79 -20.73 -14.66
C CYS A 44 8.12 -19.99 -14.93
N LEU A 45 9.27 -20.58 -14.58
CA LEU A 45 10.60 -20.06 -14.91
C LEU A 45 11.09 -20.42 -16.33
N THR A 46 10.39 -21.31 -17.04
CA THR A 46 10.64 -21.61 -18.47
C THR A 46 9.79 -20.80 -19.44
N LEU A 47 8.85 -19.98 -18.93
CA LEU A 47 8.02 -19.10 -19.76
C LEU A 47 8.83 -17.86 -20.16
N ASP A 48 9.18 -17.78 -21.44
CA ASP A 48 10.08 -16.78 -22.04
C ASP A 48 9.35 -15.52 -22.55
N THR A 49 8.10 -15.66 -22.98
CA THR A 49 7.26 -14.58 -23.52
C THR A 49 6.20 -14.09 -22.52
N GLN A 50 5.81 -12.82 -22.67
CA GLN A 50 4.79 -12.20 -21.81
C GLN A 50 3.40 -12.82 -22.02
N ASP A 51 3.06 -13.21 -23.25
CA ASP A 51 1.77 -13.81 -23.58
C ASP A 51 1.58 -15.18 -22.90
N LEU A 52 2.60 -16.05 -22.93
CA LEU A 52 2.59 -17.33 -22.21
C LEU A 52 2.46 -17.14 -20.69
N ARG A 53 3.09 -16.10 -20.12
CA ARG A 53 2.95 -15.76 -18.69
C ARG A 53 1.54 -15.27 -18.36
N TRP A 54 0.95 -14.41 -19.19
CA TRP A 54 -0.45 -13.97 -19.03
C TRP A 54 -1.45 -15.12 -19.20
N GLU A 55 -1.22 -16.03 -20.14
CA GLU A 55 -2.04 -17.23 -20.32
C GLU A 55 -1.95 -18.17 -19.10
N ARG A 56 -0.75 -18.46 -18.59
CA ARG A 56 -0.55 -19.27 -17.38
C ARG A 56 -1.24 -18.66 -16.16
N LYS A 57 -1.09 -17.33 -15.97
CA LYS A 57 -1.75 -16.59 -14.87
C LYS A 57 -3.28 -16.62 -15.01
N ARG A 58 -3.81 -16.42 -16.22
CA ARG A 58 -5.26 -16.48 -16.50
C ARG A 58 -5.83 -17.87 -16.21
N GLU A 59 -5.20 -18.93 -16.70
CA GLU A 59 -5.69 -20.30 -16.50
C GLU A 59 -5.61 -20.73 -15.03
N ASN A 60 -4.50 -20.43 -14.33
CA ASN A 60 -4.41 -20.76 -12.91
C ASN A 60 -5.39 -19.93 -12.05
N LYS A 61 -5.69 -18.68 -12.42
CA LYS A 61 -6.78 -17.90 -11.80
C LYS A 61 -8.15 -18.54 -12.06
N ARG A 62 -8.42 -18.99 -13.29
CA ARG A 62 -9.65 -19.67 -13.68
C ARG A 62 -9.86 -20.98 -12.91
N LEU A 63 -8.81 -21.81 -12.80
CA LEU A 63 -8.82 -23.03 -12.00
C LEU A 63 -9.06 -22.74 -10.51
N TYR A 64 -8.33 -21.78 -9.93
CA TYR A 64 -8.51 -21.35 -8.54
C TYR A 64 -9.95 -20.85 -8.25
N LEU A 65 -10.50 -20.02 -9.14
CA LEU A 65 -11.88 -19.52 -9.01
C LEU A 65 -12.92 -20.64 -9.20
N GLY A 66 -12.62 -21.67 -10.00
CA GLY A 66 -13.43 -22.88 -10.09
C GLY A 66 -13.43 -23.68 -8.78
N ASP A 67 -12.25 -23.97 -8.24
CA ASP A 67 -12.11 -24.68 -6.95
C ASP A 67 -12.84 -23.93 -5.82
N LEU A 68 -12.71 -22.60 -5.77
CA LEU A 68 -13.41 -21.75 -4.81
C LEU A 68 -14.94 -21.78 -5.00
N LEU A 69 -15.43 -21.69 -6.25
CA LEU A 69 -16.86 -21.71 -6.56
C LEU A 69 -17.50 -23.05 -6.18
N GLU A 70 -16.87 -24.18 -6.48
CA GLU A 70 -17.36 -25.49 -6.02
C GLU A 70 -17.33 -25.59 -4.50
N THR A 71 -16.29 -25.07 -3.85
CA THR A 71 -16.18 -25.06 -2.38
C THR A 71 -17.32 -24.26 -1.74
N VAL A 72 -17.69 -23.09 -2.27
CA VAL A 72 -18.87 -22.33 -1.82
C VAL A 72 -20.17 -23.10 -2.11
N ARG A 73 -20.27 -23.77 -3.27
CA ARG A 73 -21.42 -24.59 -3.68
C ARG A 73 -21.63 -25.85 -2.82
N LEU A 74 -20.63 -26.30 -2.05
CA LEU A 74 -20.79 -27.35 -1.04
C LEU A 74 -21.44 -26.86 0.26
N HIS A 75 -21.48 -25.55 0.53
CA HIS A 75 -21.98 -24.98 1.79
C HIS A 75 -23.22 -24.04 1.72
N PRO A 76 -24.08 -24.05 0.67
CA PRO A 76 -25.12 -23.03 0.52
C PRO A 76 -26.14 -23.02 1.66
N HIS A 77 -26.49 -24.18 2.23
CA HIS A 77 -27.40 -24.25 3.38
C HIS A 77 -26.82 -23.53 4.61
N THR A 78 -25.54 -23.76 4.93
CA THR A 78 -24.89 -23.09 6.08
C THR A 78 -24.84 -21.59 5.87
N ILE A 79 -24.50 -21.14 4.65
CA ILE A 79 -24.44 -19.73 4.26
C ILE A 79 -25.83 -19.06 4.39
N THR A 80 -26.87 -19.64 3.78
CA THR A 80 -28.21 -19.04 3.82
C THR A 80 -28.87 -19.14 5.20
N GLN A 81 -28.61 -20.19 5.97
CA GLN A 81 -29.07 -20.29 7.36
C GLN A 81 -28.47 -19.18 8.23
N GLN A 82 -27.15 -18.94 8.12
CA GLN A 82 -26.47 -17.88 8.86
C GLN A 82 -26.96 -16.48 8.43
N ALA A 83 -27.03 -16.21 7.13
CA ALA A 83 -27.52 -14.95 6.59
C ALA A 83 -28.98 -14.69 7.00
N SER A 84 -29.84 -15.70 6.91
CA SER A 84 -31.23 -15.66 7.35
C SER A 84 -31.34 -15.32 8.84
N GLN A 85 -30.60 -16.01 9.71
CA GLN A 85 -30.62 -15.75 11.15
C GLN A 85 -30.18 -14.31 11.49
N LEU A 86 -29.17 -13.79 10.80
CA LEU A 86 -28.72 -12.39 10.95
C LEU A 86 -29.81 -11.42 10.47
N HIS A 87 -30.52 -11.73 9.39
CA HIS A 87 -31.67 -10.95 8.88
C HIS A 87 -33.01 -11.40 9.47
N SER A 88 -33.10 -11.50 10.80
CA SER A 88 -34.34 -11.79 11.55
C SER A 88 -35.08 -13.10 11.20
N ASN A 89 -34.39 -14.09 10.64
CA ASN A 89 -34.92 -15.36 10.10
C ASN A 89 -35.76 -15.20 8.80
N ILE A 90 -35.54 -14.13 8.02
CA ILE A 90 -36.12 -13.98 6.68
C ILE A 90 -35.43 -14.98 5.74
N PRO A 91 -36.16 -15.82 4.98
CA PRO A 91 -35.55 -16.78 4.06
C PRO A 91 -34.76 -16.09 2.94
N CYS A 92 -33.67 -16.72 2.49
CA CYS A 92 -32.82 -16.18 1.43
C CYS A 92 -32.22 -17.27 0.53
N LYS A 93 -31.68 -16.82 -0.60
CA LYS A 93 -31.09 -17.66 -1.65
C LYS A 93 -29.72 -17.09 -2.02
N LEU A 94 -28.71 -17.95 -2.08
CA LEU A 94 -27.36 -17.60 -2.54
C LEU A 94 -27.29 -17.75 -4.07
N ALA A 95 -27.05 -16.67 -4.78
CA ALA A 95 -26.82 -16.67 -6.22
C ALA A 95 -25.35 -16.97 -6.52
N LEU A 96 -25.11 -18.06 -7.24
CA LEU A 96 -23.79 -18.51 -7.68
C LEU A 96 -23.75 -18.58 -9.20
N PRO A 97 -22.66 -18.17 -9.88
CA PRO A 97 -22.42 -18.51 -11.27
C PRO A 97 -22.37 -20.03 -11.50
N ASP A 98 -22.58 -20.48 -12.74
CA ASP A 98 -22.46 -21.88 -13.11
C ASP A 98 -21.00 -22.36 -13.07
N ASN A 99 -20.06 -21.47 -13.44
CA ASN A 99 -18.65 -21.82 -13.62
C ASN A 99 -17.70 -20.61 -13.43
N ALA A 100 -16.39 -20.88 -13.45
CA ALA A 100 -15.34 -19.88 -13.26
C ALA A 100 -15.30 -18.80 -14.36
N ASP A 101 -15.65 -19.14 -15.60
CA ASP A 101 -15.66 -18.21 -16.73
C ASP A 101 -16.77 -17.16 -16.58
N GLN A 102 -18.00 -17.58 -16.23
CA GLN A 102 -19.06 -16.65 -15.81
C GLN A 102 -18.66 -15.82 -14.60
N LEU A 103 -17.95 -16.39 -13.60
CA LEU A 103 -17.50 -15.64 -12.43
C LEU A 103 -16.48 -14.56 -12.80
N LEU A 104 -15.56 -14.83 -13.73
CA LEU A 104 -14.62 -13.83 -14.29
C LEU A 104 -15.35 -12.69 -15.02
N GLU A 105 -16.42 -13.00 -15.76
CA GLU A 105 -17.21 -12.01 -16.51
C GLU A 105 -18.22 -11.23 -15.64
N SER A 106 -18.64 -11.79 -14.50
CA SER A 106 -19.75 -11.29 -13.66
C SER A 106 -19.55 -9.91 -13.01
N GLY A 107 -18.32 -9.40 -12.95
CA GLY A 107 -17.98 -8.21 -12.16
C GLY A 107 -17.95 -8.43 -10.64
N LEU A 108 -18.16 -9.66 -10.15
CA LEU A 108 -18.18 -9.99 -8.72
C LEU A 108 -16.77 -10.07 -8.07
N LEU A 109 -15.71 -9.93 -8.86
CA LEU A 109 -14.32 -9.96 -8.40
C LEU A 109 -13.84 -8.55 -8.01
N ALA A 110 -13.43 -8.37 -6.75
CA ALA A 110 -12.97 -7.09 -6.19
C ALA A 110 -11.62 -7.28 -5.50
N GLY A 111 -10.52 -7.05 -6.23
CA GLY A 111 -9.16 -7.15 -5.70
C GLY A 111 -8.87 -8.52 -5.06
N PHE A 112 -8.82 -8.53 -3.72
CA PHE A 112 -8.56 -9.70 -2.88
C PHE A 112 -9.82 -10.46 -2.46
N ASN A 113 -11.00 -10.14 -3.01
CA ASN A 113 -12.28 -10.69 -2.59
C ASN A 113 -13.15 -11.12 -3.77
N VAL A 114 -14.04 -12.09 -3.53
CA VAL A 114 -15.10 -12.54 -4.43
C VAL A 114 -16.43 -12.32 -3.73
N HIS A 115 -17.38 -11.70 -4.43
CA HIS A 115 -18.71 -11.46 -3.91
C HIS A 115 -19.73 -12.45 -4.47
N PHE A 116 -20.66 -12.93 -3.64
CA PHE A 116 -21.79 -13.74 -4.11
C PHE A 116 -23.08 -13.13 -3.58
N LYS A 117 -24.07 -12.88 -4.44
CA LYS A 117 -25.30 -12.18 -4.04
C LYS A 117 -26.19 -13.08 -3.18
N ILE A 118 -26.76 -12.52 -2.13
CA ILE A 118 -27.81 -13.15 -1.32
C ILE A 118 -29.10 -12.36 -1.51
N ASP A 119 -30.09 -13.01 -2.09
CA ASP A 119 -31.43 -12.48 -2.31
C ASP A 119 -32.37 -12.96 -1.20
N PHE A 120 -32.93 -12.03 -0.42
CA PHE A 120 -33.90 -12.31 0.63
C PHE A 120 -35.35 -12.20 0.10
N ASP A 121 -36.26 -12.98 0.67
CA ASP A 121 -37.68 -13.01 0.27
C ASP A 121 -38.45 -11.71 0.61
N ASP A 122 -37.84 -10.78 1.35
CA ASP A 122 -38.34 -9.40 1.59
C ASP A 122 -37.89 -8.39 0.49
N ASN A 123 -37.12 -8.84 -0.50
CA ASN A 123 -36.42 -8.05 -1.53
C ASN A 123 -35.18 -7.29 -1.04
N THR A 124 -34.68 -7.54 0.17
CA THR A 124 -33.36 -7.08 0.61
C THR A 124 -32.27 -7.86 -0.14
N HIS A 125 -31.14 -7.20 -0.39
CA HIS A 125 -29.97 -7.78 -1.06
C HIS A 125 -28.73 -7.60 -0.18
N TRP A 126 -28.04 -8.71 0.12
CA TRP A 126 -26.69 -8.68 0.71
C TRP A 126 -25.70 -9.31 -0.28
N LEU A 127 -24.42 -9.18 0.03
CA LEU A 127 -23.33 -9.93 -0.56
C LEU A 127 -22.67 -10.78 0.53
N LEU A 128 -22.35 -12.02 0.18
CA LEU A 128 -21.31 -12.81 0.83
C LEU A 128 -19.96 -12.34 0.28
N ARG A 129 -19.12 -11.71 1.10
CA ARG A 129 -17.73 -11.38 0.75
C ARG A 129 -16.85 -12.55 1.16
N VAL A 130 -16.15 -13.15 0.20
CA VAL A 130 -15.22 -14.26 0.40
C VAL A 130 -13.81 -13.80 0.05
N HIS A 131 -12.88 -13.88 1.00
CA HIS A 131 -11.49 -13.48 0.76
C HIS A 131 -10.78 -14.50 -0.15
N GLN A 132 -9.91 -14.01 -1.03
CA GLN A 132 -9.14 -14.82 -1.96
C GLN A 132 -7.78 -15.17 -1.36
N ASP A 133 -7.62 -16.42 -0.90
CA ASP A 133 -6.34 -16.89 -0.34
C ASP A 133 -5.31 -17.29 -1.41
N GLU A 134 -5.72 -17.39 -2.67
CA GLU A 134 -4.90 -17.86 -3.78
C GLU A 134 -4.18 -19.19 -3.45
N ARG A 135 -4.91 -20.13 -2.82
CA ARG A 135 -4.47 -21.45 -2.30
C ARG A 135 -3.64 -21.40 -1.00
N HIS A 136 -3.28 -20.21 -0.52
CA HIS A 136 -2.38 -20.00 0.62
C HIS A 136 -3.11 -19.33 1.80
N ARG A 137 -4.00 -20.09 2.45
CA ARG A 137 -4.85 -19.61 3.55
C ARG A 137 -4.01 -19.11 4.74
N LEU A 138 -4.07 -17.80 4.97
CA LEU A 138 -3.31 -17.08 5.99
C LEU A 138 -3.51 -17.66 7.43
N PRO A 139 -2.57 -17.41 8.36
CA PRO A 139 -2.72 -17.71 9.77
C PRO A 139 -4.02 -17.13 10.36
N LYS A 140 -4.73 -17.95 11.15
CA LYS A 140 -6.07 -17.62 11.68
C LYS A 140 -6.12 -16.32 12.49
N GLU A 141 -5.02 -15.96 13.16
CA GLU A 141 -4.83 -14.68 13.85
C GLU A 141 -5.02 -13.47 12.91
N ILE A 142 -4.38 -13.50 11.74
CA ILE A 142 -4.44 -12.42 10.74
C ILE A 142 -5.85 -12.38 10.12
N ARG A 143 -6.36 -13.56 9.72
CA ARG A 143 -7.67 -13.70 9.06
C ARG A 143 -8.83 -13.19 9.92
N GLU A 144 -8.93 -13.68 11.16
CA GLU A 144 -10.00 -13.25 12.06
C GLU A 144 -9.87 -11.78 12.42
N SER A 145 -8.65 -11.25 12.57
CA SER A 145 -8.45 -9.83 12.88
C SER A 145 -8.91 -8.95 11.72
N ASN A 146 -8.58 -9.30 10.47
CA ASN A 146 -9.00 -8.58 9.26
C ASN A 146 -10.54 -8.51 9.17
N ILE A 147 -11.20 -9.67 9.25
CA ILE A 147 -12.67 -9.77 9.17
C ILE A 147 -13.36 -9.01 10.33
N LYS A 148 -12.86 -9.14 11.56
CA LYS A 148 -13.39 -8.39 12.72
C LYS A 148 -13.17 -6.88 12.57
N SER A 149 -12.06 -6.47 11.96
CA SER A 149 -11.73 -5.06 11.74
C SER A 149 -12.62 -4.42 10.67
N GLU A 150 -12.74 -5.05 9.49
CA GLU A 150 -13.57 -4.52 8.41
C GLU A 150 -15.03 -4.39 8.85
N VAL A 151 -15.59 -5.43 9.50
CA VAL A 151 -16.97 -5.41 9.99
C VAL A 151 -17.18 -4.41 11.14
N THR A 152 -16.21 -4.23 12.05
CA THR A 152 -16.33 -3.21 13.12
C THR A 152 -16.28 -1.80 12.52
N THR A 153 -15.39 -1.57 11.56
CA THR A 153 -15.22 -0.28 10.87
C THR A 153 -16.48 0.09 10.07
N LEU A 154 -16.94 -0.82 9.20
CA LEU A 154 -18.15 -0.66 8.40
C LEU A 154 -19.38 -0.27 9.24
N ASN A 155 -19.56 -0.90 10.41
CA ASN A 155 -20.69 -0.58 11.27
C ASN A 155 -20.56 0.78 11.98
N ILE A 156 -19.37 1.16 12.46
CA ILE A 156 -19.12 2.51 13.00
C ILE A 156 -19.43 3.58 11.97
N LEU A 157 -18.93 3.41 10.75
CA LEU A 157 -19.12 4.37 9.67
C LEU A 157 -20.61 4.49 9.32
N LYS A 158 -21.30 3.36 9.13
CA LYS A 158 -22.75 3.31 8.85
C LYS A 158 -23.59 3.96 9.96
N ASP A 159 -23.26 3.72 11.23
CA ASP A 159 -23.95 4.32 12.38
C ASP A 159 -23.61 5.82 12.55
N GLY A 160 -22.46 6.25 12.02
CA GLY A 160 -22.07 7.65 11.84
C GLY A 160 -22.80 8.37 10.70
N ASN A 161 -23.64 7.68 9.93
CA ASN A 161 -24.21 8.10 8.64
C ASN A 161 -23.18 8.23 7.50
N VAL A 162 -21.91 7.87 7.73
CA VAL A 162 -20.94 7.71 6.63
C VAL A 162 -21.44 6.57 5.77
N PRO A 163 -21.68 6.79 4.47
CA PRO A 163 -22.41 5.83 3.69
C PRO A 163 -21.44 4.76 3.20
N VAL A 164 -21.64 3.56 3.73
CA VAL A 164 -20.90 2.32 3.50
C VAL A 164 -21.89 1.16 3.63
N PRO A 165 -21.57 -0.08 3.22
CA PRO A 165 -22.47 -1.21 3.49
C PRO A 165 -22.47 -1.59 4.98
N ARG A 166 -23.64 -1.78 5.60
CA ARG A 166 -23.71 -2.43 6.92
C ARG A 166 -23.18 -3.85 6.80
N ALA A 167 -22.49 -4.36 7.83
CA ALA A 167 -21.82 -5.65 7.76
C ALA A 167 -22.04 -6.51 9.01
N TRP A 168 -21.94 -7.83 8.85
CA TRP A 168 -22.23 -8.81 9.88
C TRP A 168 -21.19 -9.94 9.85
N LEU A 169 -20.63 -10.22 11.03
CA LEU A 169 -19.77 -11.39 11.23
C LEU A 169 -20.58 -12.69 11.07
N PRO A 170 -20.02 -13.75 10.50
CA PRO A 170 -20.63 -15.08 10.55
C PRO A 170 -20.88 -15.52 11.99
N PRO A 171 -22.01 -16.16 12.33
CA PRO A 171 -22.34 -16.56 13.71
C PRO A 171 -21.25 -17.37 14.43
N ASN A 172 -20.44 -18.17 13.72
CA ASN A 172 -19.31 -18.92 14.30
C ASN A 172 -18.17 -18.02 14.85
N PHE A 173 -18.16 -16.72 14.58
CA PHE A 173 -17.26 -15.75 15.26
C PHE A 173 -17.76 -15.36 16.66
N ALA A 174 -19.04 -15.59 16.98
CA ALA A 174 -19.62 -15.32 18.29
C ALA A 174 -19.51 -16.55 19.20
N SER A 175 -18.91 -16.37 20.38
CA SER A 175 -18.91 -17.40 21.42
C SER A 175 -20.35 -17.75 21.83
N ASN A 176 -20.67 -19.04 21.86
CA ASN A 176 -22.01 -19.61 22.14
C ASN A 176 -23.05 -19.56 21.00
N SER A 177 -22.67 -19.35 19.73
CA SER A 177 -23.64 -19.31 18.62
C SER A 177 -24.26 -20.64 18.19
N GLY A 178 -23.68 -21.77 18.60
CA GLY A 178 -24.12 -23.12 18.21
C GLY A 178 -23.64 -23.58 16.82
N PHE A 179 -22.90 -22.76 16.09
CA PHE A 179 -22.28 -23.13 14.82
C PHE A 179 -20.82 -23.56 15.03
N GLU A 180 -20.60 -24.86 15.17
CA GLU A 180 -19.24 -25.44 15.37
C GLU A 180 -18.42 -25.56 14.06
N GLN A 181 -19.07 -25.45 12.89
CA GLN A 181 -18.40 -25.63 11.59
C GLN A 181 -17.75 -24.34 11.09
N GLU A 182 -16.43 -24.23 11.20
CA GLU A 182 -15.63 -23.28 10.40
C GLU A 182 -15.67 -23.71 8.92
N LEU A 183 -15.99 -22.78 8.01
CA LEU A 183 -15.97 -23.05 6.59
C LEU A 183 -14.52 -23.08 6.04
N PRO A 184 -14.27 -23.82 4.94
CA PRO A 184 -12.94 -23.94 4.34
C PRO A 184 -12.38 -22.64 3.74
N PHE A 185 -13.19 -21.59 3.62
CA PHE A 185 -12.83 -20.25 3.15
C PHE A 185 -13.18 -19.17 4.19
N ASP A 186 -12.69 -17.96 3.97
CA ASP A 186 -12.87 -16.80 4.84
C ASP A 186 -13.92 -15.86 4.30
N TYR A 187 -14.87 -15.45 5.14
CA TYR A 187 -16.03 -14.70 4.69
C TYR A 187 -16.68 -13.84 5.78
N PHE A 188 -17.48 -12.88 5.32
CA PHE A 188 -18.52 -12.22 6.11
C PHE A 188 -19.68 -11.76 5.21
N PHE A 189 -20.73 -11.21 5.81
CA PHE A 189 -21.90 -10.70 5.09
C PHE A 189 -21.93 -9.17 5.12
N PHE A 190 -22.28 -8.52 4.01
CA PHE A 190 -22.50 -7.07 3.99
C PHE A 190 -23.58 -6.63 2.99
N GLU A 191 -24.17 -5.48 3.24
CA GLU A 191 -25.28 -4.87 2.50
C GLU A 191 -24.90 -4.64 1.02
N PHE A 192 -25.80 -4.98 0.08
CA PHE A 192 -25.59 -4.64 -1.32
C PHE A 192 -25.94 -3.17 -1.56
N ILE A 193 -24.95 -2.37 -1.95
CA ILE A 193 -25.15 -0.98 -2.41
C ILE A 193 -25.17 -0.95 -3.94
N SER A 194 -26.19 -0.31 -4.51
CA SER A 194 -26.30 -0.06 -5.95
C SER A 194 -25.50 1.19 -6.36
N GLY A 195 -24.61 1.06 -7.34
CA GLY A 195 -23.86 2.18 -7.93
C GLY A 195 -23.02 1.72 -9.12
N GLU A 196 -22.26 2.64 -9.72
CA GLU A 196 -21.28 2.35 -10.78
C GLU A 196 -19.87 2.83 -10.34
N THR A 197 -18.84 2.00 -10.53
CA THR A 197 -17.47 2.35 -10.13
C THR A 197 -16.77 3.19 -11.19
N MET A 198 -16.39 4.44 -10.89
CA MET A 198 -15.55 5.23 -11.80
C MET A 198 -14.11 4.69 -11.82
N ARG A 199 -13.67 4.13 -12.96
CA ARG A 199 -12.27 3.72 -13.15
C ARG A 199 -11.40 4.93 -13.53
N VAL A 200 -10.69 5.48 -12.54
CA VAL A 200 -9.69 6.53 -12.77
C VAL A 200 -8.34 5.90 -13.12
N SER A 201 -7.80 6.21 -14.31
CA SER A 201 -6.45 5.77 -14.72
C SER A 201 -5.41 6.84 -14.36
N LYS A 202 -4.34 6.41 -13.68
CA LYS A 202 -3.17 7.24 -13.37
C LYS A 202 -1.91 6.51 -13.86
N HIS A 203 -1.06 7.24 -14.57
CA HIS A 203 0.28 6.77 -14.91
C HIS A 203 1.25 7.04 -13.73
N PRO A 204 2.14 6.10 -13.34
CA PRO A 204 2.96 6.25 -12.13
C PRO A 204 3.83 7.52 -12.05
N PHE A 205 4.16 8.12 -13.19
CA PHE A 205 5.02 9.30 -13.26
C PHE A 205 4.29 10.61 -13.57
N PHE A 206 2.96 10.59 -13.80
CA PHE A 206 2.20 11.75 -14.28
C PHE A 206 0.89 11.99 -13.51
N SER A 207 0.23 13.11 -13.82
CA SER A 207 -1.06 13.51 -13.27
C SER A 207 -2.21 12.60 -13.72
N VAL A 208 -3.37 12.80 -13.11
CA VAL A 208 -4.59 12.04 -13.40
C VAL A 208 -5.05 12.34 -14.83
N SER A 209 -5.22 11.29 -15.64
CA SER A 209 -5.56 11.42 -17.06
C SER A 209 -7.07 11.60 -17.29
N LEU A 210 -7.60 12.72 -16.78
CA LEU A 210 -9.01 13.13 -16.92
C LEU A 210 -9.11 14.53 -17.58
N SER A 211 -10.28 14.82 -18.17
CA SER A 211 -10.64 16.19 -18.55
C SER A 211 -10.85 17.06 -17.32
N GLU A 212 -10.63 18.37 -17.41
CA GLU A 212 -10.63 19.28 -16.24
C GLU A 212 -11.94 19.23 -15.46
N ASP A 213 -13.10 19.20 -16.14
CA ASP A 213 -14.41 19.06 -15.49
C ASP A 213 -14.55 17.76 -14.65
N LYS A 214 -13.99 16.65 -15.15
CA LYS A 214 -14.02 15.34 -14.47
C LYS A 214 -13.02 15.28 -13.32
N LEU A 215 -11.87 15.93 -13.48
CA LEU A 215 -10.88 16.06 -12.41
C LEU A 215 -11.42 16.94 -11.28
N ALA A 216 -12.14 18.01 -11.60
CA ALA A 216 -12.84 18.84 -10.62
C ALA A 216 -13.93 18.04 -9.89
N GLN A 217 -14.80 17.30 -10.60
CA GLN A 217 -15.82 16.43 -9.99
C GLN A 217 -15.22 15.36 -9.07
N LEU A 218 -14.13 14.72 -9.48
CA LEU A 218 -13.39 13.74 -8.66
C LEU A 218 -12.85 14.36 -7.36
N ILE A 219 -12.27 15.56 -7.43
CA ILE A 219 -11.66 16.23 -6.28
C ILE A 219 -12.73 16.87 -5.37
N GLU A 220 -13.84 17.36 -5.93
CA GLU A 220 -15.00 17.87 -5.17
C GLU A 220 -15.70 16.74 -4.41
N GLY A 221 -15.96 15.60 -5.05
CA GLY A 221 -16.45 14.40 -4.38
C GLY A 221 -15.51 13.90 -3.27
N TYR A 222 -14.19 13.93 -3.51
CA TYR A 222 -13.18 13.60 -2.49
C TYR A 222 -13.20 14.58 -1.31
N ALA A 223 -13.25 15.88 -1.58
CA ALA A 223 -13.30 16.89 -0.55
C ALA A 223 -14.56 16.75 0.31
N ASN A 224 -15.73 16.53 -0.32
CA ASN A 224 -17.02 16.44 0.35
C ASN A 224 -17.02 15.40 1.47
N ILE A 225 -16.54 14.18 1.22
CA ILE A 225 -16.49 13.19 2.30
C ILE A 225 -15.41 13.55 3.30
N GLN A 226 -14.20 13.93 2.87
CA GLN A 226 -13.12 14.30 3.80
C GLN A 226 -13.57 15.38 4.82
N MET A 227 -14.55 16.22 4.44
CA MET A 227 -15.29 17.09 5.35
C MET A 227 -16.31 16.36 6.26
N GLU A 228 -17.25 15.55 5.74
CA GLU A 228 -18.21 14.76 6.53
C GLU A 228 -17.57 13.91 7.65
N LEU A 229 -16.38 13.40 7.36
CA LEU A 229 -15.67 12.40 8.16
C LEU A 229 -14.90 12.95 9.32
N SER A 230 -14.36 14.14 9.15
CA SER A 230 -13.58 14.85 10.15
C SER A 230 -14.44 15.42 11.29
N GLU A 231 -15.71 14.99 11.33
CA GLU A 231 -16.73 15.20 12.36
C GLU A 231 -17.17 13.89 13.07
N LEU A 232 -16.77 12.71 12.57
CA LEU A 232 -17.17 11.37 13.07
C LEU A 232 -16.40 10.92 14.33
N LYS A 233 -17.02 11.01 15.50
CA LYS A 233 -16.33 10.78 16.79
C LYS A 233 -16.07 9.31 17.13
N LEU A 234 -14.85 8.86 16.79
CA LEU A 234 -14.33 7.53 17.12
C LEU A 234 -14.04 7.40 18.62
N PRO A 235 -14.46 6.30 19.30
CA PRO A 235 -14.31 6.13 20.75
C PRO A 235 -12.92 5.63 21.19
N VAL A 236 -11.87 5.85 20.39
CA VAL A 236 -10.51 5.31 20.61
C VAL A 236 -9.46 6.43 20.74
N LYS A 237 -8.35 6.13 21.43
CA LYS A 237 -7.21 7.05 21.64
C LYS A 237 -5.85 6.43 21.29
N GLN A 238 -5.88 5.37 20.50
CA GLN A 238 -4.71 4.62 20.09
C GLN A 238 -4.79 4.37 18.59
N ILE A 239 -3.63 4.30 17.96
CA ILE A 239 -3.46 4.13 16.53
C ILE A 239 -3.50 2.63 16.25
N GLY A 240 -4.45 2.17 15.43
CA GLY A 240 -4.71 0.75 15.21
C GLY A 240 -6.05 0.43 14.54
N CYS A 241 -6.20 -0.81 14.08
CA CYS A 241 -7.40 -1.30 13.40
C CYS A 241 -8.58 -1.41 14.38
N LEU A 242 -9.74 -0.84 14.04
CA LEU A 242 -10.89 -0.79 14.95
C LEU A 242 -11.48 -2.19 15.17
N THR A 243 -11.65 -2.64 16.41
CA THR A 243 -12.21 -3.97 16.69
C THR A 243 -13.12 -3.98 17.92
N SER A 244 -14.01 -4.95 17.97
CA SER A 244 -14.90 -5.15 19.13
C SER A 244 -14.09 -5.63 20.34
N SER A 245 -14.38 -5.06 21.51
CA SER A 245 -13.86 -5.50 22.81
C SER A 245 -14.12 -7.00 23.08
N PRO A 246 -13.33 -7.67 23.93
CA PRO A 246 -13.52 -9.08 24.26
C PRO A 246 -14.89 -9.42 24.88
N ASP A 247 -15.57 -8.44 25.49
CA ASP A 247 -16.93 -8.59 26.04
C ASP A 247 -18.04 -8.06 25.11
N GLN A 248 -17.66 -7.65 23.89
CA GLN A 248 -18.48 -7.18 22.76
C GLN A 248 -19.40 -5.97 23.07
N LYS A 249 -19.03 -5.10 24.03
CA LYS A 249 -19.84 -3.92 24.41
C LYS A 249 -19.29 -2.57 23.96
N SER A 250 -18.03 -2.51 23.57
CA SER A 250 -17.37 -1.30 23.09
C SER A 250 -16.43 -1.60 21.92
N VAL A 251 -16.03 -0.57 21.18
CA VAL A 251 -14.95 -0.65 20.19
C VAL A 251 -13.65 -0.14 20.80
N VAL A 252 -12.56 -0.82 20.46
CA VAL A 252 -11.19 -0.53 20.86
C VAL A 252 -10.29 -0.51 19.63
N ALA A 253 -9.09 0.08 19.75
CA ALA A 253 -8.05 -0.13 18.75
C ALA A 253 -7.40 -1.50 19.00
N GLY A 254 -7.39 -2.36 17.98
CA GLY A 254 -6.57 -3.56 17.90
C GLY A 254 -5.21 -3.28 17.24
N PRO A 255 -4.36 -4.31 17.06
CA PRO A 255 -3.10 -4.16 16.36
C PRO A 255 -3.31 -3.79 14.89
N PHE A 256 -2.26 -3.31 14.23
CA PHE A 256 -2.24 -3.08 12.80
C PHE A 256 -2.37 -4.38 12.03
N ILE A 257 -3.26 -4.36 11.04
CA ILE A 257 -3.47 -5.42 10.06
C ILE A 257 -2.99 -4.82 8.74
N ALA A 258 -1.78 -5.19 8.32
CA ALA A 258 -1.07 -4.53 7.22
C ALA A 258 -0.26 -5.52 6.39
N ARG A 259 0.09 -5.11 5.16
CA ARG A 259 0.78 -5.95 4.17
C ARG A 259 2.19 -5.45 3.87
N GLY A 260 3.03 -6.29 3.28
CA GLY A 260 4.47 -6.02 3.23
C GLY A 260 5.08 -6.03 4.63
N SER A 261 6.00 -5.12 4.89
CA SER A 261 6.88 -5.17 6.07
C SER A 261 6.27 -4.82 7.43
N PHE A 262 5.02 -4.35 7.53
CA PHE A 262 4.46 -3.94 8.84
C PHE A 262 3.80 -5.09 9.64
N GLN A 263 4.52 -6.21 9.77
CA GLN A 263 4.11 -7.41 10.50
C GLN A 263 5.34 -8.21 10.92
N ASN A 264 5.20 -9.16 11.85
CA ASN A 264 6.24 -10.15 12.14
C ASN A 264 6.09 -11.38 11.23
N PRO A 265 7.20 -12.09 10.90
CA PRO A 265 7.13 -13.30 10.07
C PRO A 265 6.55 -14.52 10.81
N LYS A 266 6.39 -14.40 12.13
CA LYS A 266 5.97 -15.44 13.08
C LYS A 266 4.99 -14.84 14.12
N PRO A 267 4.19 -15.67 14.84
CA PRO A 267 3.29 -15.19 15.89
C PRO A 267 4.04 -14.48 17.04
N PRO A 268 3.48 -13.41 17.64
CA PRO A 268 2.30 -12.67 17.19
C PRO A 268 2.62 -11.91 15.90
N TYR A 269 1.81 -12.08 14.86
CA TYR A 269 2.08 -11.54 13.53
C TYR A 269 1.83 -10.03 13.49
N LEU A 270 0.82 -9.56 14.21
CA LEU A 270 0.32 -8.18 14.15
C LEU A 270 1.01 -7.29 15.19
N LEU A 271 1.16 -6.00 14.87
CA LEU A 271 1.93 -5.03 15.69
C LEU A 271 1.03 -3.91 16.24
N GLY A 272 1.25 -3.49 17.49
CA GLY A 272 0.44 -2.46 18.16
C GLY A 272 -0.73 -3.02 18.98
N PRO A 273 -1.79 -2.23 19.30
CA PRO A 273 -1.98 -0.81 18.94
C PRO A 273 -0.91 0.11 19.53
N PHE A 274 -0.82 1.35 19.01
CA PHE A 274 0.21 2.32 19.37
C PHE A 274 -0.37 3.58 20.02
N ASN A 275 0.43 4.28 20.84
CA ASN A 275 -0.02 5.49 21.53
C ASN A 275 0.35 6.77 20.77
N THR A 276 1.50 6.78 20.08
CA THR A 276 1.98 7.90 19.25
C THR A 276 2.33 7.44 17.84
N MET A 277 2.34 8.38 16.89
CA MET A 277 2.72 8.10 15.50
C MET A 277 4.18 7.66 15.38
N LYS A 278 5.05 8.16 16.27
CA LYS A 278 6.45 7.76 16.43
C LYS A 278 6.57 6.29 16.80
N ASP A 279 5.87 5.82 17.82
CA ASP A 279 5.91 4.40 18.23
C ASP A 279 5.57 3.48 17.04
N ARG A 280 4.51 3.84 16.29
CA ARG A 280 4.03 3.10 15.13
C ARG A 280 5.06 3.08 14.00
N TYR A 281 5.57 4.24 13.59
CA TYR A 281 6.53 4.33 12.49
C TYR A 281 7.86 3.69 12.84
N LEU A 282 8.35 3.81 14.09
CA LEU A 282 9.54 3.10 14.54
C LEU A 282 9.34 1.58 14.48
N ALA A 283 8.20 1.06 14.93
CA ALA A 283 7.89 -0.37 14.83
C ALA A 283 7.83 -0.88 13.38
N HIS A 284 7.31 -0.07 12.44
CA HIS A 284 7.32 -0.41 11.01
C HIS A 284 8.73 -0.37 10.41
N ILE A 285 9.56 0.61 10.81
CA ILE A 285 10.95 0.72 10.36
C ILE A 285 11.80 -0.43 10.92
N ASP A 286 11.64 -0.80 12.19
CA ASP A 286 12.36 -1.91 12.81
C ASP A 286 11.97 -3.27 12.19
N ALA A 287 10.69 -3.47 11.88
CA ALA A 287 10.25 -4.63 11.11
C ALA A 287 10.87 -4.64 9.69
N ALA A 288 10.89 -3.49 8.99
CA ALA A 288 11.51 -3.36 7.68
C ALA A 288 13.02 -3.64 7.69
N LEU A 289 13.77 -3.12 8.68
CA LEU A 289 15.20 -3.40 8.88
C LEU A 289 15.45 -4.91 9.03
N ASN A 290 14.69 -5.59 9.88
CA ASN A 290 14.76 -7.05 10.02
C ASN A 290 14.49 -7.79 8.69
N TYR A 291 13.47 -7.39 7.93
CA TYR A 291 13.19 -8.01 6.62
C TYR A 291 14.28 -7.77 5.57
N ILE A 292 14.95 -6.60 5.59
CA ILE A 292 16.10 -6.32 4.73
C ILE A 292 17.31 -7.17 5.15
N TYR A 293 17.56 -7.28 6.46
CA TYR A 293 18.67 -8.05 7.02
C TYR A 293 18.58 -9.55 6.65
N VAL A 294 17.41 -10.18 6.81
CA VAL A 294 17.20 -11.58 6.38
C VAL A 294 17.15 -11.74 4.85
N GLY A 295 16.96 -10.64 4.10
CA GLY A 295 16.91 -10.62 2.62
C GLY A 295 15.52 -10.85 2.01
N ALA A 296 14.46 -10.71 2.80
CA ALA A 296 13.08 -10.91 2.35
C ALA A 296 12.58 -9.79 1.42
N ILE A 297 13.11 -8.56 1.59
CA ILE A 297 12.80 -7.37 0.79
C ILE A 297 14.09 -6.61 0.42
N CYS A 298 14.00 -5.73 -0.59
CA CYS A 298 15.11 -4.88 -1.07
C CYS A 298 16.40 -5.64 -1.44
N TRP A 299 16.31 -6.93 -1.77
CA TRP A 299 17.43 -7.84 -2.05
C TRP A 299 18.40 -7.39 -3.16
N TRP A 300 17.99 -6.46 -4.01
CA TRP A 300 18.80 -5.91 -5.10
C TRP A 300 19.78 -4.81 -4.66
N ALA A 301 19.55 -4.16 -3.51
CA ALA A 301 20.45 -3.19 -2.89
C ALA A 301 20.28 -3.19 -1.35
N PRO A 302 20.57 -4.31 -0.67
CA PRO A 302 20.20 -4.50 0.73
C PRO A 302 20.95 -3.57 1.69
N VAL A 303 22.23 -3.27 1.43
CA VAL A 303 23.02 -2.34 2.27
C VAL A 303 22.47 -0.92 2.17
N ASP A 304 22.26 -0.40 0.97
CA ASP A 304 21.67 0.93 0.77
C ASP A 304 20.26 1.01 1.37
N ALA A 305 19.44 -0.02 1.18
CA ALA A 305 18.10 -0.09 1.76
C ALA A 305 18.14 -0.10 3.29
N TYR A 306 19.10 -0.78 3.92
CA TYR A 306 19.25 -0.82 5.37
C TYR A 306 19.73 0.54 5.91
N LEU A 307 20.75 1.15 5.29
CA LEU A 307 21.23 2.51 5.61
C LEU A 307 20.10 3.55 5.49
N TRP A 308 19.27 3.42 4.45
CA TRP A 308 18.08 4.25 4.22
C TRP A 308 17.03 4.11 5.33
N HIS A 309 16.76 2.89 5.80
CA HIS A 309 15.82 2.69 6.90
C HIS A 309 16.38 3.14 8.25
N LEU A 310 17.70 3.05 8.48
CA LEU A 310 18.35 3.67 9.65
C LEU A 310 18.22 5.21 9.63
N GLU A 311 18.34 5.83 8.45
CA GLU A 311 18.11 7.28 8.27
C GLU A 311 16.67 7.67 8.66
N LEU A 312 15.67 6.98 8.10
CA LEU A 312 14.27 7.20 8.46
C LEU A 312 14.02 6.96 9.96
N ARG A 313 14.67 5.96 10.56
CA ARG A 313 14.59 5.68 12.00
C ARG A 313 15.05 6.87 12.83
N GLU A 314 16.16 7.49 12.44
CA GLU A 314 16.74 8.63 13.16
C GLU A 314 15.88 9.89 12.99
N LEU A 315 15.38 10.16 11.78
CA LEU A 315 14.44 11.25 11.49
C LEU A 315 13.15 11.12 12.32
N VAL A 316 12.52 9.94 12.31
CA VAL A 316 11.31 9.64 13.10
C VAL A 316 11.57 9.72 14.60
N THR A 317 12.73 9.23 15.08
CA THR A 317 13.11 9.30 16.51
C THR A 317 13.13 10.75 17.02
N HIS A 318 13.65 11.69 16.22
CA HIS A 318 13.80 13.10 16.61
C HIS A 318 12.60 13.99 16.26
N SER A 319 11.61 13.48 15.50
CA SER A 319 10.40 14.24 15.16
C SER A 319 9.55 14.54 16.40
N GLU A 320 9.25 15.82 16.68
CA GLU A 320 8.33 16.20 17.75
C GLU A 320 6.87 16.00 17.33
N ILE A 321 6.51 16.35 16.08
CA ILE A 321 5.17 16.18 15.48
C ILE A 321 4.68 14.72 15.62
N LEU A 322 5.54 13.74 15.34
CA LEU A 322 5.17 12.32 15.45
C LEU A 322 5.11 11.82 16.91
N ALA A 323 5.68 12.56 17.86
CA ALA A 323 5.62 12.23 19.29
C ALA A 323 4.28 12.63 19.94
N GLU A 324 3.46 13.44 19.28
CA GLU A 324 2.17 13.85 19.81
C GLU A 324 1.23 12.63 19.97
N PRO A 325 0.51 12.52 21.09
CA PRO A 325 -0.54 11.50 21.25
C PRO A 325 -1.73 11.86 20.36
N LEU A 326 -2.59 10.87 20.06
CA LEU A 326 -3.84 11.16 19.36
C LEU A 326 -4.75 12.08 20.18
N ASP A 327 -5.00 13.28 19.66
CA ASP A 327 -6.20 14.02 20.01
C ASP A 327 -7.43 13.34 19.37
N ALA A 328 -8.59 13.49 19.99
CA ALA A 328 -9.78 12.71 19.65
C ALA A 328 -10.55 13.33 18.46
N GLY A 329 -10.16 12.97 17.23
CA GLY A 329 -10.72 13.56 15.98
C GLY A 329 -10.65 12.71 14.68
N ASP A 330 -11.63 11.80 14.50
CA ASP A 330 -12.59 11.68 13.37
C ASP A 330 -12.15 11.37 11.89
N HIS A 331 -12.50 10.23 11.21
CA HIS A 331 -11.93 9.75 9.88
C HIS A 331 -12.79 8.86 8.83
N LEU A 332 -12.59 9.01 7.47
CA LEU A 332 -12.82 8.21 6.16
C LEU A 332 -14.23 7.58 5.68
N MET A 333 -14.84 7.48 4.44
CA MET A 333 -14.97 8.03 2.98
C MET A 333 -16.26 7.42 2.23
N TRP A 334 -16.74 7.47 0.92
CA TRP A 334 -16.46 7.85 -0.54
C TRP A 334 -17.77 7.78 -1.45
N ASN A 335 -17.72 8.14 -2.77
CA ASN A 335 -18.56 7.82 -3.98
C ASN A 335 -19.99 8.38 -4.11
N ASP A 336 -20.48 9.04 -5.18
CA ASP A 336 -19.88 9.62 -6.42
C ASP A 336 -20.91 10.58 -7.15
N LYS A 337 -22.00 11.04 -6.48
CA LYS A 337 -23.11 11.88 -7.03
C LYS A 337 -22.73 13.37 -7.19
N GLY A 338 -21.49 13.73 -6.87
CA GLY A 338 -21.14 14.99 -6.20
C GLY A 338 -21.33 14.87 -4.68
N ASP A 339 -22.54 14.46 -4.25
CA ASP A 339 -22.77 13.84 -2.92
C ASP A 339 -22.13 12.44 -2.85
N VAL A 340 -22.14 11.82 -1.68
CA VAL A 340 -21.51 10.51 -1.45
C VAL A 340 -22.42 9.49 -0.73
N VAL A 341 -22.25 8.20 -1.06
CA VAL A 341 -23.17 7.08 -0.79
C VAL A 341 -22.47 5.69 -0.61
N GLY A 342 -21.13 5.55 -0.67
CA GLY A 342 -20.45 4.26 -0.47
C GLY A 342 -18.91 4.17 -0.66
N VAL A 343 -18.06 4.14 0.39
CA VAL A 343 -16.76 3.39 0.25
C VAL A 343 -17.05 1.90 0.21
N LEU A 344 -16.30 1.21 -0.65
CA LEU A 344 -16.04 -0.22 -0.60
C LEU A 344 -14.56 -0.47 -0.26
N ASP A 345 -14.25 -1.61 0.34
CA ASP A 345 -12.90 -2.02 0.75
C ASP A 345 -12.31 -1.24 1.94
N TRP A 346 -12.92 -1.44 3.11
CA TRP A 346 -12.39 -1.05 4.42
C TRP A 346 -11.36 -2.04 4.99
N GLU A 347 -10.89 -2.95 4.16
CA GLU A 347 -9.86 -3.92 4.48
C GLU A 347 -8.57 -3.17 4.87
N TRP A 348 -7.97 -3.53 6.02
CA TRP A 348 -6.79 -2.87 6.61
C TRP A 348 -6.99 -1.41 7.08
N ALA A 349 -8.23 -0.93 7.24
CA ALA A 349 -8.50 0.39 7.82
C ALA A 349 -8.11 0.50 9.31
N TYR A 350 -7.69 1.70 9.73
CA TYR A 350 -7.22 1.97 11.09
C TYR A 350 -7.52 3.41 11.55
N ALA A 351 -7.68 3.61 12.86
CA ALA A 351 -7.73 4.93 13.47
C ALA A 351 -6.30 5.51 13.60
N THR A 352 -6.12 6.80 13.35
CA THR A 352 -4.82 7.48 13.34
C THR A 352 -4.93 8.97 13.68
N SER A 353 -3.91 9.80 13.41
CA SER A 353 -3.97 11.25 13.58
C SER A 353 -4.69 11.94 12.41
N LYS A 354 -5.35 13.06 12.69
CA LYS A 354 -6.04 13.87 11.67
C LYS A 354 -5.08 14.34 10.55
N GLY A 355 -3.84 14.67 10.92
CA GLY A 355 -2.80 15.05 9.95
C GLY A 355 -2.43 13.96 8.94
N GLU A 356 -2.49 12.68 9.32
CA GLU A 356 -2.30 11.57 8.38
C GLU A 356 -3.58 11.26 7.60
N ALA A 357 -4.71 11.10 8.29
CA ALA A 357 -5.96 10.63 7.68
C ALA A 357 -6.50 11.57 6.58
N PHE A 358 -6.24 12.88 6.71
CA PHE A 358 -6.64 13.92 5.76
C PHE A 358 -5.46 14.53 5.00
N ALA A 359 -4.30 13.85 4.98
CA ALA A 359 -3.31 14.10 3.95
C ALA A 359 -3.90 13.79 2.56
N SER A 360 -3.42 14.45 1.51
CA SER A 360 -3.89 14.19 0.16
C SER A 360 -3.63 12.74 -0.28
N ALA A 361 -4.58 12.13 -0.99
CA ALA A 361 -4.45 10.78 -1.52
C ALA A 361 -3.33 10.67 -2.57
N TYR A 362 -2.67 9.49 -2.63
CA TYR A 362 -1.54 9.19 -3.53
C TYR A 362 -1.79 9.59 -4.99
N ILE A 363 -3.04 9.48 -5.44
CA ILE A 363 -3.45 9.76 -6.82
C ILE A 363 -3.17 11.23 -7.23
N PHE A 364 -3.18 12.16 -6.26
CA PHE A 364 -3.00 13.60 -6.48
C PHE A 364 -1.54 14.09 -6.37
N TYR A 365 -0.66 13.36 -5.66
CA TYR A 365 0.74 13.80 -5.43
C TYR A 365 1.81 12.90 -6.06
N ASP A 366 1.57 11.60 -6.24
CA ASP A 366 2.62 10.66 -6.64
C ASP A 366 2.96 10.83 -8.14
N MET A 367 4.05 11.53 -8.42
CA MET A 367 4.50 11.95 -9.76
C MET A 367 6.04 12.06 -9.80
N VAL A 368 6.61 12.29 -11.00
CA VAL A 368 8.07 12.36 -11.17
C VAL A 368 8.72 13.49 -10.36
N GLU A 369 8.02 14.59 -10.10
CA GLU A 369 8.44 15.69 -9.22
C GLU A 369 8.59 15.22 -7.77
N TYR A 370 7.58 14.51 -7.24
CA TYR A 370 7.60 13.94 -5.89
C TYR A 370 8.73 12.92 -5.72
N ILE A 371 8.97 12.07 -6.72
CA ILE A 371 10.10 11.14 -6.77
C ILE A 371 11.44 11.90 -6.75
N ARG A 372 11.54 12.99 -7.51
CA ARG A 372 12.67 13.95 -7.49
C ARG A 372 12.73 14.84 -6.24
N GLY A 373 12.07 14.44 -5.16
CA GLY A 373 12.15 15.11 -3.86
C GLY A 373 11.27 16.34 -3.70
N ASP A 374 10.55 16.80 -4.72
CA ASP A 374 9.68 17.97 -4.56
C ASP A 374 8.57 17.70 -3.53
N ASN A 375 8.44 18.63 -2.60
CA ASN A 375 7.44 18.62 -1.54
C ASN A 375 6.34 19.68 -1.77
N SER A 376 6.42 20.47 -2.86
CA SER A 376 5.39 21.43 -3.23
C SER A 376 4.05 20.77 -3.57
N LEU A 377 2.94 21.50 -3.36
CA LEU A 377 1.60 20.99 -3.68
C LEU A 377 1.34 20.98 -5.19
N THR A 378 0.71 19.93 -5.69
CA THR A 378 0.36 19.75 -7.10
C THR A 378 -0.84 20.61 -7.52
N LYS A 379 -1.26 20.53 -8.80
CA LYS A 379 -2.48 21.22 -9.28
C LYS A 379 -3.72 20.67 -8.58
N GLU A 380 -3.77 19.35 -8.44
CA GLU A 380 -4.84 18.57 -7.83
C GLU A 380 -5.00 18.91 -6.34
N GLU A 381 -3.89 19.00 -5.61
CA GLU A 381 -3.91 19.37 -4.19
C GLU A 381 -4.24 20.84 -3.93
N LYS A 382 -3.85 21.74 -4.84
CA LYS A 382 -4.27 23.14 -4.79
C LYS A 382 -5.78 23.26 -5.00
N LEU A 383 -6.35 22.55 -5.98
CA LEU A 383 -7.79 22.50 -6.19
C LEU A 383 -8.55 21.88 -5.00
N LEU A 384 -7.98 20.85 -4.36
CA LEU A 384 -8.53 20.26 -3.13
C LEU A 384 -8.58 21.30 -1.99
N ASN A 385 -7.49 22.04 -1.77
CA ASN A 385 -7.46 23.13 -0.79
C ASN A 385 -8.44 24.26 -1.14
N ASP A 386 -8.54 24.65 -2.42
CA ASP A 386 -9.53 25.65 -2.88
C ASP A 386 -10.97 25.21 -2.59
N ILE A 387 -11.27 23.92 -2.45
CA ILE A 387 -12.61 23.43 -2.09
C ILE A 387 -12.79 23.47 -0.57
N TYR A 388 -11.81 22.98 0.21
CA TYR A 388 -11.85 23.09 1.67
C TYR A 388 -11.94 24.55 2.16
N GLU A 389 -11.24 25.50 1.54
CA GLU A 389 -11.32 26.93 1.90
C GLU A 389 -12.71 27.53 1.61
N LYS A 390 -13.40 27.12 0.53
CA LYS A 390 -14.79 27.54 0.26
C LYS A 390 -15.79 27.04 1.31
N HIS A 391 -15.48 25.92 1.96
CA HIS A 391 -16.29 25.31 3.02
C HIS A 391 -15.78 25.67 4.44
N ASP A 392 -14.86 26.62 4.55
CA ASP A 392 -14.19 27.08 5.80
C ASP A 392 -13.38 26.00 6.55
N ARG A 393 -13.09 24.86 5.91
CA ARG A 393 -12.36 23.71 6.49
C ARG A 393 -10.84 23.89 6.44
N LYS A 394 -10.37 24.99 7.02
CA LYS A 394 -8.94 25.34 7.14
C LYS A 394 -8.11 24.26 7.84
N ASP A 395 -8.74 23.47 8.70
CA ASP A 395 -8.11 22.33 9.38
C ASP A 395 -7.69 21.22 8.39
N LEU A 396 -8.49 20.95 7.35
CA LEU A 396 -8.15 19.99 6.30
C LEU A 396 -7.12 20.55 5.32
N VAL A 397 -7.16 21.85 5.04
CA VAL A 397 -6.15 22.56 4.25
C VAL A 397 -4.75 22.38 4.85
N GLU A 398 -4.63 22.50 6.19
CA GLU A 398 -3.35 22.24 6.86
C GLU A 398 -2.99 20.74 6.93
N CYS A 399 -3.95 19.81 6.94
CA CYS A 399 -3.64 18.38 6.80
C CYS A 399 -3.06 18.06 5.41
N VAL A 400 -3.56 18.68 4.34
CA VAL A 400 -2.98 18.55 2.99
C VAL A 400 -1.60 19.20 2.90
N LYS A 401 -1.44 20.45 3.37
CA LYS A 401 -0.14 21.18 3.32
C LYS A 401 0.97 20.43 4.06
N ASN A 402 0.69 19.90 5.24
CA ASN A 402 1.67 19.20 6.08
C ASN A 402 1.70 17.68 5.81
N GLY A 403 0.84 17.18 4.92
CA GLY A 403 0.66 15.76 4.61
C GLY A 403 1.90 15.05 4.07
N ARG A 404 2.85 15.81 3.49
CA ARG A 404 4.11 15.29 2.92
C ARG A 404 4.92 14.46 3.91
N LEU A 405 4.90 14.78 5.21
CA LEU A 405 5.55 13.99 6.27
C LEU A 405 5.07 12.52 6.26
N TYR A 406 3.75 12.32 6.33
CA TYR A 406 3.14 10.99 6.36
C TYR A 406 3.28 10.27 5.01
N GLN A 407 3.14 11.02 3.91
CA GLN A 407 3.25 10.51 2.54
C GLN A 407 4.64 9.97 2.24
N ARG A 408 5.70 10.68 2.63
CA ARG A 408 7.10 10.20 2.54
C ARG A 408 7.28 8.89 3.34
N LEU A 409 6.67 8.79 4.51
CA LEU A 409 6.75 7.59 5.36
C LEU A 409 5.95 6.37 4.82
N THR A 410 5.10 6.52 3.80
CA THR A 410 4.49 5.35 3.10
C THR A 410 5.52 4.45 2.41
N ARG A 411 6.76 4.92 2.24
CA ARG A 411 7.87 4.19 1.58
C ARG A 411 8.64 3.25 2.52
N ILE A 412 8.28 3.15 3.82
CA ILE A 412 8.89 2.17 4.72
C ILE A 412 8.65 0.73 4.20
N GLY A 413 9.69 -0.11 4.26
CA GLY A 413 9.72 -1.43 3.60
C GLY A 413 10.11 -1.39 2.13
N GLN A 414 10.41 -0.21 1.57
CA GLN A 414 10.77 -0.04 0.16
C GLN A 414 12.06 0.77 0.04
N TYR A 415 12.85 0.44 -0.98
CA TYR A 415 13.99 1.24 -1.42
C TYR A 415 13.92 1.39 -2.94
N ASP A 416 14.26 2.58 -3.42
CA ASP A 416 14.48 2.88 -4.84
C ASP A 416 15.40 4.10 -4.93
N ARG A 417 16.50 3.97 -5.69
CA ARG A 417 17.52 5.01 -5.91
C ARG A 417 16.99 6.24 -6.65
N PHE A 418 15.83 6.15 -7.32
CA PHE A 418 15.24 7.29 -8.01
C PHE A 418 14.59 8.29 -7.06
N TYR A 419 14.26 7.89 -5.83
CA TYR A 419 13.70 8.77 -4.81
C TYR A 419 14.81 9.61 -4.17
N LEU A 420 14.80 10.94 -4.37
CA LEU A 420 15.79 11.83 -3.76
C LEU A 420 15.55 11.97 -2.25
N LYS A 421 16.61 11.66 -1.49
CA LYS A 421 16.58 11.56 -0.03
C LYS A 421 16.39 12.92 0.66
N SER A 422 16.80 14.02 0.02
CA SER A 422 16.52 15.40 0.43
C SER A 422 15.03 15.64 0.71
N GLY A 423 14.16 15.25 -0.22
CA GLY A 423 12.70 15.41 -0.09
C GLY A 423 12.08 14.65 1.09
N PHE A 424 12.78 13.67 1.67
CA PHE A 424 12.38 12.97 2.89
C PHE A 424 12.99 13.57 4.15
N ARG A 425 14.07 14.36 4.05
CA ARG A 425 14.67 15.11 5.17
C ARG A 425 13.91 16.41 5.42
N GLU A 426 13.57 17.13 4.35
CA GLU A 426 12.88 18.43 4.36
C GLU A 426 11.53 18.42 5.07
N VAL A 427 10.80 17.30 5.03
CA VAL A 427 9.50 17.16 5.71
C VAL A 427 9.62 16.98 7.23
N PHE A 428 10.84 16.86 7.76
CA PHE A 428 11.13 16.79 9.18
C PHE A 428 11.79 18.08 9.67
N ASP A 429 11.04 18.85 10.45
CA ASP A 429 11.54 20.00 11.21
C ASP A 429 12.70 19.62 12.17
N SER A 430 12.75 18.33 12.56
CA SER A 430 13.83 17.74 13.37
C SER A 430 15.18 17.59 12.65
N SER A 431 15.32 17.91 11.37
CA SER A 431 16.63 17.91 10.68
C SER A 431 17.67 18.81 11.39
N ASN A 432 17.23 19.90 12.03
CA ASN A 432 18.08 20.78 12.85
C ASN A 432 18.35 20.25 14.27
N SER A 433 17.63 19.22 14.74
CA SER A 433 17.75 18.69 16.12
C SER A 433 18.62 17.42 16.22
N ILE A 434 18.96 16.78 15.10
CA ILE A 434 19.81 15.59 15.06
C ILE A 434 21.30 16.02 15.14
N PRO A 435 22.08 15.56 16.14
CA PRO A 435 23.49 15.96 16.26
C PRO A 435 24.36 15.52 15.08
N ASN A 436 25.18 16.45 14.60
CA ASN A 436 26.15 16.27 13.50
C ASN A 436 25.49 15.63 12.25
N TYR A 437 24.29 16.08 11.88
CA TYR A 437 23.52 15.53 10.77
C TYR A 437 23.66 16.40 9.52
N ASP A 438 24.58 16.03 8.64
CA ASP A 438 24.80 16.67 7.34
C ASP A 438 24.98 15.59 6.25
N PRO A 439 23.92 14.82 5.93
CA PRO A 439 24.00 13.73 4.94
C PRO A 439 24.08 14.30 3.50
N PRO A 440 25.08 13.87 2.70
CA PRO A 440 25.24 14.33 1.32
C PRO A 440 23.99 14.16 0.44
N GLU A 441 23.92 14.98 -0.61
CA GLU A 441 22.86 14.95 -1.63
C GLU A 441 22.99 13.74 -2.56
N ASN A 442 24.21 13.37 -2.95
CA ASN A 442 24.46 12.30 -3.90
C ASN A 442 24.58 10.91 -3.22
N ASP A 443 24.07 9.88 -3.89
CA ASP A 443 23.99 8.51 -3.33
C ASP A 443 25.34 7.85 -3.03
N VAL A 444 26.44 8.26 -3.69
CA VAL A 444 27.75 7.62 -3.46
C VAL A 444 28.42 8.14 -2.19
N ASP A 445 28.40 9.45 -1.95
CA ASP A 445 28.90 10.04 -0.71
C ASP A 445 27.95 9.80 0.46
N TRP A 446 26.63 9.84 0.22
CA TRP A 446 25.63 9.50 1.22
C TRP A 446 25.85 8.11 1.80
N ARG A 447 26.14 7.11 0.94
CA ARG A 447 26.47 5.75 1.39
C ARG A 447 27.69 5.75 2.32
N ILE A 448 28.78 6.43 1.92
CA ILE A 448 30.00 6.53 2.72
C ILE A 448 29.73 7.21 4.06
N TYR A 449 28.96 8.30 4.05
CA TYR A 449 28.57 9.04 5.25
C TYR A 449 27.73 8.17 6.20
N MET A 450 26.73 7.44 5.70
CA MET A 450 25.86 6.60 6.56
C MET A 450 26.55 5.33 7.06
N MET A 451 27.43 4.71 6.26
CA MET A 451 28.29 3.61 6.74
C MET A 451 29.23 4.07 7.86
N LYS A 452 29.67 5.34 7.86
CA LYS A 452 30.45 5.94 8.94
C LYS A 452 29.58 6.36 10.13
N ARG A 453 28.37 6.87 9.89
CA ARG A 453 27.41 7.29 10.94
C ARG A 453 26.94 6.12 11.81
N TYR A 454 26.69 4.97 11.20
CA TYR A 454 26.18 3.78 11.87
C TYR A 454 27.23 2.66 11.99
N ILE A 455 28.52 3.00 12.05
CA ILE A 455 29.62 2.03 12.06
C ILE A 455 29.57 1.03 13.23
N ASP A 456 28.98 1.43 14.37
CA ASP A 456 28.79 0.59 15.56
C ASP A 456 27.53 -0.30 15.50
N ASN A 457 26.76 -0.28 14.39
CA ASN A 457 25.59 -1.13 14.21
C ASN A 457 26.02 -2.53 13.74
N GLU A 458 25.88 -3.53 14.62
CA GLU A 458 26.30 -4.92 14.37
C GLU A 458 25.57 -5.57 13.19
N GLU A 459 24.26 -5.32 13.02
CA GLU A 459 23.49 -5.87 11.91
C GLU A 459 23.92 -5.29 10.55
N LEU A 460 24.19 -3.99 10.48
CA LEU A 460 24.77 -3.33 9.30
C LEU A 460 26.16 -3.89 8.99
N GLY A 461 27.03 -4.06 10.00
CA GLY A 461 28.36 -4.65 9.81
C GLY A 461 28.30 -6.09 9.26
N ASN A 462 27.37 -6.89 9.78
CA ASN A 462 27.09 -8.24 9.29
C ASN A 462 26.50 -8.21 7.86
N LEU A 463 25.56 -7.31 7.57
CA LEU A 463 24.92 -7.17 6.25
C LEU A 463 25.91 -6.68 5.19
N MET A 464 26.78 -5.73 5.53
CA MET A 464 27.89 -5.29 4.68
C MET A 464 28.83 -6.45 4.36
N SER A 465 29.23 -7.21 5.38
CA SER A 465 30.10 -8.39 5.22
C SER A 465 29.46 -9.48 4.34
N LYS A 466 28.15 -9.71 4.48
CA LYS A 466 27.33 -10.64 3.68
C LYS A 466 27.22 -10.25 2.20
N HIS A 467 27.46 -8.99 1.85
CA HIS A 467 27.31 -8.44 0.49
C HIS A 467 28.58 -7.77 -0.05
N ASP A 468 29.76 -8.17 0.47
CA ASP A 468 31.09 -7.69 0.05
C ASP A 468 31.25 -6.16 0.06
N TRP A 469 30.63 -5.49 1.03
CA TRP A 469 30.69 -4.04 1.21
C TRP A 469 31.68 -3.63 2.32
N SER A 470 32.44 -2.58 2.04
CA SER A 470 33.29 -1.90 3.02
C SER A 470 33.30 -0.39 2.71
N ILE A 471 33.68 0.43 3.70
CA ILE A 471 33.83 1.87 3.51
C ILE A 471 34.84 2.16 2.38
N GLU A 472 35.97 1.45 2.36
CA GLU A 472 36.96 1.60 1.28
C GLU A 472 36.42 1.26 -0.10
N ARG A 473 35.47 0.32 -0.20
CA ARG A 473 34.81 -0.01 -1.47
C ARG A 473 33.86 1.11 -1.88
N ALA A 474 33.05 1.63 -0.96
CA ALA A 474 32.16 2.74 -1.22
C ALA A 474 32.94 4.00 -1.66
N GLU A 475 34.07 4.29 -1.01
CA GLU A 475 35.00 5.35 -1.39
C GLU A 475 35.53 5.15 -2.82
N LYS A 476 36.00 3.95 -3.19
CA LYS A 476 36.44 3.62 -4.57
C LYS A 476 35.30 3.72 -5.61
N GLU A 477 34.06 3.42 -5.23
CA GLU A 477 32.89 3.57 -6.12
C GLU A 477 32.50 5.05 -6.31
N ALA A 478 32.58 5.89 -5.26
CA ALA A 478 32.43 7.34 -5.38
C ALA A 478 33.54 7.96 -6.25
N ASP A 479 34.79 7.56 -6.00
CA ASP A 479 35.97 7.99 -6.76
C ASP A 479 35.86 7.68 -8.27
N LYS A 480 35.16 6.60 -8.62
CA LYS A 480 34.84 6.21 -10.01
C LYS A 480 33.68 7.04 -10.56
N TRP A 481 32.60 7.19 -9.79
CA TRP A 481 31.44 8.00 -10.17
C TRP A 481 31.83 9.45 -10.49
N TYR A 482 32.67 10.08 -9.66
CA TYR A 482 33.15 11.44 -9.90
C TYR A 482 33.89 11.60 -11.23
N LYS A 483 34.76 10.64 -11.59
CA LYS A 483 35.47 10.63 -12.88
C LYS A 483 34.49 10.51 -14.06
N GLU A 484 33.50 9.62 -13.96
CA GLU A 484 32.44 9.50 -14.97
C GLU A 484 31.59 10.77 -15.12
N GLN A 485 31.38 11.54 -14.04
CA GLN A 485 30.67 12.83 -14.12
C GLN A 485 31.52 13.93 -14.73
N GLU A 486 32.84 13.94 -14.50
CA GLU A 486 33.74 14.84 -15.20
C GLU A 486 33.83 14.55 -16.70
N GLU A 487 33.86 13.27 -17.09
CA GLU A 487 33.87 12.82 -18.49
C GLU A 487 32.57 13.27 -19.19
N LYS A 488 31.39 12.94 -18.62
CA LYS A 488 30.09 13.39 -19.16
C LYS A 488 29.98 14.91 -19.31
N LYS A 489 30.57 15.68 -18.39
CA LYS A 489 30.62 17.15 -18.49
C LYS A 489 31.51 17.65 -19.64
N LYS A 490 32.64 16.98 -19.90
CA LYS A 490 33.52 17.27 -21.05
C LYS A 490 32.80 16.91 -22.36
N ASP A 491 32.20 15.73 -22.45
CA ASP A 491 31.43 15.27 -23.62
C ASP A 491 30.28 16.23 -23.95
N THR A 492 29.52 16.66 -22.93
CA THR A 492 28.40 17.61 -23.08
C THR A 492 28.90 18.98 -23.56
N ALA A 493 29.97 19.51 -22.96
CA ALA A 493 30.56 20.78 -23.37
C ALA A 493 31.11 20.73 -24.81
N GLU A 494 31.75 19.63 -25.20
CA GLU A 494 32.18 19.40 -26.58
C GLU A 494 30.99 19.30 -27.55
N GLU A 495 29.87 18.69 -27.15
CA GLU A 495 28.64 18.67 -27.96
C GLU A 495 28.01 20.06 -28.12
N GLU A 496 27.98 20.87 -27.05
CA GLU A 496 27.49 22.24 -27.09
C GLU A 496 28.38 23.14 -27.96
N GLU A 497 29.71 23.01 -27.84
CA GLU A 497 30.67 23.71 -28.71
C GLU A 497 30.50 23.28 -30.18
N LYS A 498 30.29 21.99 -30.46
CA LYS A 498 30.01 21.50 -31.82
C LYS A 498 28.70 22.08 -32.38
N LYS A 499 27.63 22.11 -31.59
CA LYS A 499 26.33 22.70 -31.98
C LYS A 499 26.46 24.20 -32.28
N GLN A 500 27.12 24.97 -31.41
CA GLN A 500 27.36 26.40 -31.63
C GLN A 500 28.21 26.67 -32.89
N ASN A 501 29.23 25.84 -33.14
CA ASN A 501 30.05 25.91 -34.37
C ASN A 501 29.32 25.47 -35.65
N GLU A 502 28.23 24.71 -35.57
CA GLU A 502 27.37 24.37 -36.71
C GLU A 502 26.25 25.39 -36.94
N GLU A 503 25.76 26.04 -35.88
CA GLU A 503 24.80 27.14 -35.99
C GLU A 503 25.46 28.41 -36.53
N GLY A 504 26.62 28.81 -35.99
CA GLY A 504 27.37 29.96 -36.49
C GLY A 504 27.75 29.85 -37.97
N LYS A 505 27.99 28.64 -38.49
CA LYS A 505 28.24 28.42 -39.93
C LYS A 505 27.00 28.62 -40.81
N LYS A 506 25.80 28.29 -40.31
CA LYS A 506 24.54 28.50 -41.05
C LYS A 506 24.23 29.99 -41.18
N ASP A 507 24.52 30.77 -40.14
CA ASP A 507 24.39 32.23 -40.21
C ASP A 507 25.43 32.84 -41.15
N ASP A 508 26.69 32.38 -41.07
CA ASP A 508 27.77 32.84 -41.93
C ASP A 508 27.54 32.52 -43.42
N ASP A 509 26.87 31.40 -43.75
CA ASP A 509 26.49 31.06 -45.13
C ASP A 509 25.20 31.76 -45.60
N ASN A 510 24.25 32.06 -44.70
CA ASN A 510 23.11 32.95 -45.00
C ASN A 510 23.59 34.37 -45.34
N VAL A 511 24.53 34.93 -44.58
CA VAL A 511 25.10 36.26 -44.83
C VAL A 511 25.79 36.34 -46.20
N LYS A 512 26.49 35.28 -46.63
CA LYS A 512 27.09 35.20 -47.98
C LYS A 512 26.04 35.20 -49.09
N LEU A 513 24.93 34.47 -48.92
CA LEU A 513 23.84 34.35 -49.90
C LEU A 513 23.04 35.62 -50.17
N ASP A 514 23.11 36.62 -49.29
CA ASP A 514 22.54 37.94 -49.54
C ASP A 514 23.58 38.94 -50.10
N THR A 515 24.88 38.74 -49.86
CA THR A 515 25.94 39.56 -50.49
C THR A 515 26.24 39.24 -51.96
N GLU A 516 25.70 38.16 -52.52
CA GLU A 516 25.77 37.86 -53.97
C GLU A 516 24.51 38.33 -54.76
N LYS A 517 23.75 39.29 -54.22
CA LYS A 517 22.50 39.82 -54.85
C LYS A 517 22.47 41.34 -55.11
N GLU A 518 23.57 42.06 -54.88
CA GLU A 518 23.77 43.45 -55.33
C GLU A 518 24.81 43.53 -56.47
#